data_AF-A0A832VNA7-F1
#
_entry.id   AF-A0A832VNA7-F1
#
_cell.length_a   1.000
_cell.length_b   1.000
_cell.length_c   1.000
_cell.angle_alpha   90.00
_cell.angle_beta   90.00
_cell.angle_gamma   90.00
#
_symmetry.space_group_name_H-M   'P 1'
#
loop_
_entity.id
_entity.type
_entity.pdbx_description
1 polymer ?
#
loop_
_entity_poly.entity_id
_entity_poly.type
_entity_poly.pdbx_seq_one_letter_code
_entity_poly.pdbx_strand_id
1 'polypeptide(L)' 'MMLRQRFGIFLVLFFLPINGPLLRMLMESRGMPLPLGELQFLGVSLVMFITGLLMIFTPRLRLRSDSIE' A
#
# COMPACT_ATOMS: atom_id res chain seq x y z
N MET A 1 -18.04 0.87 0.78
CA MET A 1 -16.76 1.08 0.03
C MET A 1 -16.55 -0.08 -0.92
N MET A 2 -16.05 0.21 -2.11
CA MET A 2 -15.71 -0.80 -3.11
C MET A 2 -14.54 -1.67 -2.62
N LEU A 3 -14.48 -2.95 -3.00
CA LEU A 3 -13.40 -3.87 -2.56
C LEU A 3 -12.00 -3.31 -2.88
N ARG A 4 -11.83 -2.68 -4.04
CA ARG A 4 -10.59 -1.98 -4.45
C ARG A 4 -10.18 -0.89 -3.46
N GLN A 5 -11.12 -0.06 -3.01
CA GLN A 5 -10.83 1.02 -2.08
C GLN A 5 -10.51 0.48 -0.69
N ARG A 6 -11.19 -0.59 -0.24
CA ARG A 6 -10.84 -1.27 1.01
C ARG A 6 -9.42 -1.82 0.98
N PHE A 7 -9.02 -2.43 -0.14
CA PHE A 7 -7.65 -2.91 -0.34
C PHE A 7 -6.64 -1.75 -0.37
N GLY A 8 -6.99 -0.65 -1.04
CA GLY A 8 -6.17 0.57 -1.05
C GLY A 8 -5.96 1.16 0.34
N ILE A 9 -7.01 1.24 1.16
CA ILE A 9 -6.91 1.69 2.56
C ILE A 9 -5.99 0.78 3.37
N PHE A 10 -6.13 -0.54 3.20
CA PHE A 10 -5.24 -1.50 3.85
C PHE A 10 -3.77 -1.28 3.47
N LEU A 11 -3.48 -1.12 2.17
CA LEU A 11 -2.12 -0.85 1.68
C LEU A 11 -1.55 0.44 2.28
N VAL A 12 -2.33 1.52 2.30
CA VAL A 12 -1.92 2.81 2.85
C VAL A 12 -1.60 2.71 4.35
N LEU A 13 -2.46 2.04 5.12
CA LEU A 13 -2.27 1.92 6.58
C LEU A 13 -1.10 1.01 6.94
N PHE A 14 -0.92 -0.10 6.20
CA PHE A 14 0.12 -1.08 6.50
C PHE A 14 1.50 -0.65 6.01
N PHE A 15 1.59 -0.01 4.85
CA PHE A 15 2.85 0.44 4.24
C PHE A 15 3.13 1.93 4.46
N LEU A 16 2.63 2.49 5.55
CA LEU A 16 3.07 3.82 5.98
C LEU A 16 4.60 3.80 6.16
N PRO A 17 5.36 4.79 5.66
CA PRO A 17 6.83 4.74 5.71
C PRO A 17 7.41 4.52 7.11
N ILE A 18 6.71 5.04 8.14
CA ILE A 18 7.08 4.87 9.55
C ILE A 18 6.92 3.43 10.05
N ASN A 19 6.06 2.61 9.43
CA ASN A 19 5.83 1.23 9.84
C ASN A 19 7.05 0.33 9.58
N GLY A 20 7.93 0.71 8.67
CA GLY A 20 9.18 -0.03 8.42
C GLY A 20 10.13 -0.04 9.58
N PRO A 21 10.59 1.14 10.06
CA PRO A 21 11.37 1.25 11.28
C PRO A 21 10.69 0.56 12.48
N LEU A 22 9.37 0.74 12.64
CA LEU A 22 8.61 0.11 13.74
C LEU A 22 8.63 -1.42 13.67
N LEU A 23 8.39 -2.00 12.49
CA LEU A 23 8.45 -3.45 12.28
C LEU A 23 9.86 -3.99 12.51
N ARG A 24 10.88 -3.24 12.13
CA ARG A 24 12.28 -3.60 12.33
C ARG A 24 12.64 -3.61 13.81
N MET A 25 12.25 -2.58 14.56
CA MET A 25 12.41 -2.53 16.01
C MET A 25 11.69 -3.71 16.69
N LEU A 26 10.48 -4.03 16.25
CA LEU A 26 9.73 -5.18 16.77
C LEU A 26 10.43 -6.51 16.46
N MET A 27 10.92 -6.70 15.24
CA MET A 27 11.60 -7.92 14.82
C MET A 27 12.96 -8.10 15.50
N GLU A 28 13.70 -7.02 15.69
CA GLU A 28 14.94 -6.98 16.46
C GLU A 28 14.69 -7.35 17.93
N SER A 29 13.60 -6.85 18.54
CA SER A 29 13.19 -7.25 19.89
C SER A 29 12.86 -8.75 20.03
N ARG A 30 12.54 -9.43 18.92
CA ARG A 30 12.26 -10.88 18.88
C ARG A 30 13.44 -11.72 18.39
N GLY A 31 14.62 -11.12 18.22
CA GLY A 31 15.83 -11.81 17.77
C GLY A 31 15.78 -12.25 16.31
N MET A 32 14.89 -11.69 15.49
CA MET A 32 14.75 -11.99 14.07
C MET A 32 15.16 -10.77 13.24
N PRO A 33 16.44 -10.61 12.87
CA PRO A 33 16.82 -9.47 12.04
C PRO A 33 16.15 -9.55 10.67
N LEU A 34 15.55 -8.44 10.21
CA LEU A 34 15.04 -8.37 8.83
C LEU A 34 16.21 -8.50 7.85
N PRO A 35 16.11 -9.38 6.82
CA PRO A 35 17.11 -9.50 5.78
C PRO A 35 17.06 -8.36 4.74
N LEU A 36 16.12 -7.41 4.88
CA LEU A 36 15.93 -6.27 3.99
C LEU A 36 16.70 -5.04 4.48
N GLY A 37 17.41 -4.39 3.55
CA GLY A 37 18.06 -3.10 3.82
C GLY A 37 17.04 -1.99 4.07
N GLU A 38 17.41 -1.00 4.88
CA GLU A 38 16.50 0.09 5.29
C GLU A 38 15.98 0.90 4.11
N LEU A 39 16.86 1.24 3.15
CA LEU A 39 16.50 1.94 1.92
C LEU A 39 15.57 1.09 1.03
N GLN A 40 15.80 -0.23 0.98
CA GLN A 40 14.99 -1.14 0.18
C GLN A 40 13.58 -1.27 0.75
N PHE A 41 13.47 -1.39 2.08
CA PHE A 41 12.18 -1.44 2.77
C PHE A 41 11.40 -0.13 2.59
N LEU A 42 12.08 1.03 2.68
CA LEU A 42 11.48 2.33 2.40
C LEU A 42 10.95 2.40 0.97
N GLY A 43 11.74 1.96 -0.02
CA GLY A 43 11.34 1.92 -1.42
C GLY A 43 10.08 1.07 -1.65
N VAL A 44 10.04 -0.14 -1.10
CA VAL A 44 8.87 -1.02 -1.18
C VAL A 44 7.64 -0.39 -0.52
N SER A 45 7.82 0.20 0.67
CA SER A 45 6.73 0.85 1.40
C SER A 45 6.15 2.02 0.60
N LEU A 46 7.01 2.84 -0.01
CA LEU A 46 6.59 3.98 -0.82
C LEU A 46 5.79 3.54 -2.06
N VAL A 47 6.27 2.52 -2.77
CA VAL A 47 5.56 1.96 -3.94
C VAL A 47 4.20 1.41 -3.54
N MET A 48 4.12 0.65 -2.44
CA MET A 48 2.86 0.08 -1.96
C MET A 48 1.89 1.15 -1.45
N PHE A 49 2.39 2.18 -0.78
CA PHE A 49 1.61 3.32 -0.31
C PHE A 49 1.00 4.11 -1.48
N ILE A 50 1.81 4.47 -2.48
CA ILE A 50 1.34 5.16 -3.69
C ILE A 50 0.30 4.30 -4.42
N THR A 51 0.56 3.00 -4.56
CA THR A 51 -0.39 2.06 -5.16
C THR A 51 -1.73 2.06 -4.40
N GLY A 52 -1.68 2.04 -3.07
CA GLY A 52 -2.87 2.13 -2.23
C GLY A 52 -3.64 3.44 -2.43
N LEU A 53 -2.95 4.57 -2.51
CA LEU A 53 -3.57 5.87 -2.80
C LEU A 53 -4.27 5.85 -4.17
N LEU A 54 -3.62 5.33 -5.21
CA LEU A 54 -4.25 5.19 -6.53
C LEU A 54 -5.52 4.34 -6.44
N MET A 55 -5.50 3.20 -5.75
CA MET A 55 -6.68 2.35 -5.59
C MET A 55 -7.85 3.03 -4.87
N ILE A 56 -7.57 3.94 -3.93
CA ILE A 56 -8.56 4.73 -3.20
C ILE A 56 -9.16 5.82 -4.10
N PHE A 57 -8.29 6.61 -4.74
CA PHE A 57 -8.66 7.87 -5.40
C PHE A 57 -8.97 7.74 -6.90
N THR A 58 -8.56 6.67 -7.59
CA THR A 58 -8.89 6.49 -9.01
C THR A 58 -10.41 6.39 -9.20
N PRO A 59 -11.06 7.27 -9.96
CA PRO A 59 -12.50 7.20 -10.20
C PRO A 59 -12.86 5.92 -10.97
N ARG A 60 -14.10 5.46 -10.85
CA ARG A 60 -14.58 4.38 -11.71
C ARG A 60 -14.67 4.91 -13.14
N LEU A 61 -13.88 4.36 -14.05
CA LEU A 61 -14.10 4.53 -15.48
C LEU A 61 -15.43 3.83 -15.83
N ARG A 62 -16.52 4.59 -15.94
CA ARG A 62 -17.73 4.10 -16.62
C ARG A 62 -17.43 4.19 -18.11
N LEU A 63 -17.09 3.05 -18.72
CA LEU A 63 -17.19 2.91 -20.17
C LEU A 63 -18.68 2.97 -20.51
N ARG A 64 -19.16 4.16 -20.84
CA ARG A 64 -20.50 4.34 -21.39
C ARG A 64 -20.48 3.73 -22.79
N SER A 65 -20.94 2.49 -22.91
CA SER A 65 -21.37 1.96 -24.20
C SER A 65 -22.69 2.64 -24.52
N ASP A 66 -22.64 3.77 -25.21
CA ASP A 66 -23.82 4.31 -25.87
C ASP A 66 -24.14 3.36 -27.03
N SER A 67 -25.01 2.39 -26.75
CA SER A 67 -25.79 1.73 -27.79
C SER A 67 -26.72 2.79 -28.36
N ILE A 68 -26.36 3.30 -29.54
CA ILE A 68 -27.24 4.09 -30.39
C ILE A 68 -28.33 3.14 -30.86
N GLU A 69 -29.54 3.29 -30.31
CA GLU A 69 -30.78 2.77 -30.89
C GLU A 69 -31.28 3.71 -32.00
#